data_AF-A0ABD5T1M7-F1
#
_entry.id   AF-A0ABD5T1M7-F1
#
_cell.length_a   1.000
_cell.length_b   1.000
_cell.length_c   1.000
_cell.angle_alpha   90.00
_cell.angle_beta   90.00
_cell.angle_gamma   90.00
#
_symmetry.space_group_name_H-M   'P 1'
#
loop_
_entity.id
_entity.type
_entity.pdbx_description
1 polymer ?
#
loop_
_entity_poly.entity_id
_entity_poly.type
_entity_poly.pdbx_seq_one_letter_code
_entity_poly.pdbx_strand_id
1 'polypeptide(L)'
;MSTDTDTGADRMEKINVRVPESLLQRIDEEWERRGYSSRSEAIRDALRDWTNPSATLSAETLDDLERSRTQAKEGETVSADEARERLGLDE
;
A
#
# COMPACT_ATOMS: atom_id res chain seq x y z
N MET A 1 -12.98 30.17 23.86
CA MET A 1 -13.46 29.68 22.56
C MET A 1 -13.04 28.22 22.46
N SER A 2 -13.88 27.29 22.94
CA SER A 2 -13.68 25.85 22.73
C SER A 2 -14.58 25.46 21.57
N THR A 3 -13.99 25.07 20.45
CA THR A 3 -14.73 24.49 19.34
C THR A 3 -14.97 23.01 19.64
N ASP A 4 -16.17 22.71 20.14
CA ASP A 4 -16.81 21.40 19.97
C ASP A 4 -16.74 21.01 18.49
N THR A 5 -16.12 19.87 18.19
CA THR A 5 -16.22 19.23 16.88
C THR A 5 -16.79 17.84 17.09
N ASP A 6 -18.09 17.79 17.36
CA ASP A 6 -18.90 16.58 17.25
C ASP A 6 -19.52 16.57 15.85
N THR A 7 -18.76 16.06 14.88
CA THR A 7 -19.24 15.85 13.50
C THR A 7 -19.09 14.37 13.17
N GLY A 8 -20.15 13.61 13.50
CA GLY A 8 -20.62 12.29 13.04
C GLY A 8 -19.79 11.26 12.24
N ALA A 9 -18.70 11.61 11.57
CA ALA A 9 -17.89 10.71 10.73
C ALA A 9 -16.48 10.43 11.28
N ASP A 10 -15.98 11.22 12.25
CA ASP A 10 -14.61 11.10 12.79
C ASP A 10 -14.58 10.71 14.28
N ARG A 11 -15.58 9.95 14.72
CA ARG A 11 -15.63 9.44 16.09
C ARG A 11 -14.63 8.29 16.23
N MET A 12 -13.46 8.59 16.79
CA MET A 12 -12.44 7.58 17.07
C MET A 12 -12.81 6.78 18.32
N GLU A 13 -13.01 5.47 18.14
CA GLU A 13 -13.20 4.54 19.26
C GLU A 13 -11.86 3.95 19.74
N LYS A 14 -11.74 3.76 21.06
CA LYS A 14 -10.52 3.19 21.66
C LYS A 14 -10.56 1.66 21.58
N ILE A 15 -9.58 1.10 20.90
CA ILE A 15 -9.29 -0.34 20.93
C ILE A 15 -8.20 -0.64 21.96
N ASN A 16 -8.37 -1.69 22.77
CA ASN A 16 -7.34 -2.18 23.68
C ASN A 16 -6.84 -3.52 23.17
N VAL A 17 -5.56 -3.59 22.80
CA VAL A 17 -4.94 -4.79 22.20
C VAL A 17 -3.68 -5.15 22.98
N ARG A 18 -3.44 -6.46 23.17
CA ARG A 18 -2.17 -6.96 23.72
C ARG A 18 -1.27 -7.37 22.56
N VAL A 19 -0.05 -6.87 22.54
CA VAL A 19 0.97 -7.21 21.53
C VAL A 19 2.22 -7.76 22.21
N PRO A 20 2.99 -8.63 21.55
CA PRO A 20 4.31 -9.03 22.04
C PRO A 20 5.23 -7.83 22.24
N GLU A 21 6.05 -7.85 23.29
CA GLU A 21 6.98 -6.74 23.60
C GLU A 21 7.96 -6.47 22.46
N SER A 22 8.45 -7.52 21.79
CA SER A 22 9.31 -7.40 20.62
C SER A 22 8.64 -6.70 19.43
N LEU A 23 7.32 -6.85 19.27
CA LEU A 23 6.57 -6.14 18.24
C LEU A 23 6.38 -4.67 18.63
N LEU A 24 6.10 -4.39 19.90
CA LEU A 24 5.96 -3.01 20.39
C LEU A 24 7.25 -2.22 20.18
N GLN A 25 8.41 -2.80 20.50
CA GLN A 25 9.71 -2.18 20.29
C GLN A 25 9.96 -1.84 18.81
N ARG A 26 9.65 -2.78 17.90
CA ARG A 26 9.76 -2.53 16.46
C ARG A 26 8.83 -1.44 15.96
N ILE A 27 7.61 -1.37 16.51
CA ILE A 27 6.67 -0.29 16.18
C ILE A 27 7.26 1.04 16.64
N ASP A 28 7.76 1.11 17.89
CA ASP A 28 8.36 2.30 18.50
C ASP A 28 9.58 2.82 17.72
N GLU A 29 10.39 1.94 17.12
CA GLU A 29 11.52 2.31 16.25
C GLU A 29 11.08 2.80 14.85
N GLU A 30 9.99 2.24 14.33
CA GLU A 30 9.58 2.44 12.93
C GLU A 30 8.65 3.64 12.74
N TRP A 31 7.77 3.96 13.70
CA TRP A 31 6.74 4.98 13.49
C TRP A 31 7.33 6.39 13.30
N GLU A 32 8.34 6.76 14.07
CA GLU A 32 9.05 8.04 13.92
C GLU A 32 9.85 8.08 12.60
N ARG A 33 10.53 6.96 12.28
CA ARG A 33 11.31 6.83 11.05
C ARG A 33 10.46 6.99 9.79
N ARG A 34 9.21 6.56 9.85
CA ARG A 34 8.21 6.69 8.77
C ARG A 34 7.48 8.02 8.79
N GLY A 35 7.72 8.89 9.78
CA GLY A 35 7.17 10.24 9.85
C GLY A 35 5.74 10.33 10.38
N TYR A 36 5.24 9.30 11.07
CA TYR A 36 3.93 9.38 11.71
C TYR A 36 3.97 10.36 12.89
N SER A 37 2.86 11.05 13.13
CA SER A 37 2.70 11.98 14.27
C SER A 37 2.50 11.26 15.61
N SER A 38 2.05 10.00 15.56
CA SER A 38 1.88 9.16 16.75
C SER A 38 1.90 7.67 16.40
N ARG A 39 2.18 6.85 17.41
CA ARG A 39 2.05 5.38 17.32
C ARG A 39 0.64 4.95 16.93
N SER A 40 -0.37 5.63 17.47
CA SER A 40 -1.77 5.35 17.14
C SER A 40 -2.09 5.61 15.66
N GLU A 41 -1.41 6.57 15.03
CA GLU A 41 -1.55 6.84 13.59
C GLU A 41 -0.94 5.72 12.76
N ALA A 42 0.28 5.28 13.09
CA ALA A 42 0.93 4.15 12.43
C ALA A 42 0.10 2.86 12.54
N ILE A 43 -0.46 2.59 13.73
CA ILE A 43 -1.33 1.43 13.96
C ILE A 43 -2.63 1.56 13.15
N ARG A 44 -3.23 2.75 13.11
CA ARG A 44 -4.46 2.98 12.32
C ARG A 44 -4.22 2.81 10.82
N ASP A 45 -3.08 3.25 10.32
CA ASP A 45 -2.69 3.08 8.92
C ASP A 45 -2.52 1.61 8.56
N ALA A 46 -1.81 0.84 9.40
CA ALA A 46 -1.70 -0.61 9.24
C ALA A 46 -3.05 -1.33 9.29
N LEU A 47 -3.96 -0.92 10.19
CA LEU A 47 -5.31 -1.46 10.25
C LEU A 47 -6.13 -1.08 9.00
N ARG A 48 -5.94 0.12 8.46
CA ARG A 48 -6.61 0.57 7.23
C ARG A 48 -6.15 -0.27 6.03
N ASP A 49 -4.86 -0.49 5.89
CA ASP A 49 -4.29 -1.40 4.88
C ASP A 49 -4.82 -2.82 5.06
N TRP A 50 -4.93 -3.32 6.30
CA TRP A 50 -5.53 -4.64 6.53
C TRP A 50 -7.01 -4.73 6.12
N THR A 51 -7.81 -3.68 6.34
CA THR A 51 -9.23 -3.66 5.93
C THR A 51 -9.45 -3.38 4.44
N ASN A 52 -8.49 -2.72 3.80
CA ASN A 52 -8.54 -2.35 2.40
C ASN A 52 -7.16 -2.63 1.79
N PRO A 53 -6.79 -3.92 1.68
CA PRO A 53 -5.47 -4.27 1.20
C PRO A 53 -5.31 -3.69 -0.19
N SER A 54 -4.17 -3.02 -0.43
CA SER A 54 -3.76 -2.70 -1.78
C SER A 54 -3.88 -3.97 -2.63
N ALA A 55 -4.43 -3.84 -3.85
CA ALA A 55 -4.68 -4.98 -4.72
C ALA A 55 -3.39 -5.79 -4.84
N THR A 56 -3.34 -6.94 -4.17
CA THR A 56 -2.17 -7.79 -4.21
C THR A 56 -2.16 -8.38 -5.61
N LEU A 57 -1.09 -8.13 -6.35
CA LEU A 57 -0.90 -8.73 -7.66
C LEU A 57 -0.97 -10.25 -7.51
N SER A 58 -1.69 -10.92 -8.42
CA SER A 58 -1.70 -12.37 -8.43
C SER A 58 -0.27 -12.89 -8.64
N ALA A 59 0.00 -14.12 -8.22
CA ALA A 59 1.30 -14.74 -8.48
C ALA A 59 1.65 -14.72 -9.98
N GLU A 60 0.63 -14.90 -10.84
CA GLU A 60 0.74 -14.78 -12.29
C GLU A 60 1.14 -13.35 -12.73
N THR A 61 0.50 -12.31 -12.19
CA THR A 61 0.88 -10.93 -12.54
C THR A 61 2.28 -10.56 -12.04
N LEU A 62 2.73 -11.12 -10.92
CA LEU A 62 4.11 -10.94 -10.45
C LEU A 62 5.13 -11.61 -11.37
N ASP A 63 4.84 -12.83 -11.84
CA ASP A 63 5.66 -13.55 -12.82
C ASP A 63 5.74 -12.78 -14.16
N ASP A 64 4.60 -12.27 -14.63
CA ASP A 64 4.54 -11.44 -15.84
C ASP A 64 5.40 -10.17 -15.74
N LEU A 65 5.41 -9.52 -14.58
CA LEU A 65 6.27 -8.34 -14.34
C LEU A 65 7.75 -8.71 -14.31
N GLU A 66 8.11 -9.87 -13.76
CA GLU A 66 9.49 -10.36 -13.77
C GLU A 66 9.95 -10.70 -15.18
N ARG A 67 9.10 -11.40 -15.96
CA ARG A 67 9.35 -11.71 -17.36
C ARG A 67 9.50 -10.44 -18.19
N SER A 68 8.60 -9.48 -18.02
CA SER A 68 8.66 -8.18 -18.71
C SER A 68 9.97 -7.43 -18.40
N ARG A 69 10.44 -7.47 -17.15
CA ARG A 69 11.73 -6.89 -16.77
C ARG A 69 12.91 -7.54 -17.49
N THR A 70 12.88 -8.85 -17.70
CA THR A 70 13.92 -9.58 -18.44
C THR A 70 13.89 -9.21 -19.92
N GLN A 71 12.71 -9.22 -20.54
CA GLN A 71 12.51 -8.81 -21.95
C GLN A 71 13.03 -7.39 -22.21
N ALA A 72 12.77 -6.46 -21.29
CA ALA A 72 13.30 -5.09 -21.39
C ALA A 72 14.83 -5.02 -21.32
N LYS A 73 15.47 -5.89 -20.52
CA LYS A 73 16.95 -5.97 -20.47
C LYS A 73 17.55 -6.60 -21.72
N GLU A 74 16.87 -7.58 -22.30
CA GLU A 74 17.32 -8.29 -23.50
C GLU A 74 16.97 -7.56 -24.80
N GLY A 75 16.24 -6.44 -24.71
CA GLY A 75 15.86 -5.63 -25.86
C GLY A 75 14.69 -6.20 -26.66
N GLU A 76 13.89 -7.09 -26.07
CA GLU A 76 12.74 -7.75 -26.69
C GLU A 76 11.44 -6.92 -26.60
N THR A 77 11.54 -5.66 -26.18
CA THR A 77 10.41 -4.74 -26.10
C THR A 77 10.06 -4.17 -27.47
N VAL A 78 8.76 -4.01 -27.73
CA VAL A 78 8.24 -3.37 -28.93
C VAL A 78 7.83 -1.92 -28.68
N SER A 79 7.68 -1.15 -29.76
CA SER A 79 7.13 0.21 -29.66
C SER A 79 5.65 0.20 -29.27
N ALA A 80 5.15 1.32 -28.73
CA ALA A 80 3.75 1.44 -28.35
C ALA A 80 2.80 1.33 -29.55
N ASP A 81 3.19 1.87 -30.71
CA ASP A 81 2.39 1.78 -31.95
C ASP A 81 2.35 0.34 -32.47
N GLU A 82 3.49 -0.36 -32.49
CA GLU A 82 3.56 -1.78 -32.87
C GLU A 82 2.78 -2.68 -31.89
N ALA A 83 2.80 -2.37 -30.59
CA ALA A 83 2.04 -3.11 -29.60
C ALA A 83 0.52 -2.95 -29.81
N ARG A 84 0.06 -1.74 -30.12
CA ARG A 84 -1.34 -1.48 -30.43
C ARG A 84 -1.77 -2.26 -31.68
N GLU A 85 -0.95 -2.25 -32.73
CA GLU A 85 -1.23 -2.96 -34.00
C GLU A 85 -1.43 -4.45 -33.77
N ARG A 86 -0.55 -5.06 -32.97
CA ARG A 86 -0.63 -6.49 -32.63
C ARG A 86 -1.84 -6.84 -31.77
N LEU A 87 -2.31 -5.90 -30.95
CA LEU A 87 -3.43 -6.11 -30.04
C LEU A 87 -4.78 -5.66 -30.62
N GLY A 88 -4.78 -5.08 -31.84
CA GLY A 88 -5.98 -4.54 -32.48
C GLY A 88 -6.54 -3.32 -31.75
N LEU A 89 -5.66 -2.43 -31.27
CA LEU A 89 -6.03 -1.26 -30.48
C LEU A 89 -5.84 0.08 -31.24
N ASP A 90 -5.65 0.03 -32.56
CA ASP A 90 -5.39 1.20 -33.43
C ASP A 90 -6.63 1.74 -34.14
N GLU A 91 -7.82 1.33 -33.69
CA GLU A 91 -9.11 1.88 -34.15
C GLU A 91 -9.60 3.05 -33.29
#